data_AF-A0A2G6C999-F1
#
_entry.id   AF-A0A2G6C999-F1
#
_cell.length_a   1.000
_cell.length_b   1.000
_cell.length_c   1.000
_cell.angle_alpha   90.00
_cell.angle_beta   90.00
_cell.angle_gamma   90.00
#
_symmetry.space_group_name_H-M   'P 1'
#
loop_
_entity.id
_entity.type
_entity.pdbx_description
1 polymer ?
#
loop_
_entity_poly.entity_id
_entity_poly.type
_entity_poly.pdbx_seq_one_letter_code
_entity_poly.pdbx_strand_id
1 'polypeptide(L)'
;MQTMAADWLRGCRLRECWFEPTFHKHAGQLCSGMQIHVEHDHYQHDQFRPWHLQALAFKALRKMQPDYELWRDFPYEYELGKLPIDVINGSPLLREWVDDHEAMAGDLSALTAVDEASWRETIQEYLLY
;
A
#
# COMPACT_ATOMS: atom_id res chain seq x y z
N MET A 1 6.49 -4.49 10.24
CA MET A 1 6.67 -4.70 8.79
C MET A 1 7.74 -5.75 8.47
N GLN A 2 9.01 -5.60 8.89
CA GLN A 2 10.06 -6.61 8.63
C GLN A 2 9.67 -8.03 9.08
N THR A 3 9.04 -8.14 10.25
CA THR A 3 8.53 -9.41 10.82
C THR A 3 7.23 -9.91 10.17
N MET A 4 6.56 -9.08 9.36
CA MET A 4 5.28 -9.41 8.74
C MET A 4 5.46 -9.88 7.29
N ALA A 5 6.34 -9.22 6.53
CA ALA A 5 6.68 -9.57 5.14
C ALA A 5 8.00 -8.89 4.74
N ALA A 6 9.14 -9.49 5.11
CA ALA A 6 10.45 -8.93 4.79
C ALA A 6 10.71 -8.82 3.28
N ASP A 7 10.11 -9.72 2.50
CA ASP A 7 10.22 -9.79 1.05
C ASP A 7 9.55 -8.61 0.33
N TRP A 8 8.49 -8.05 0.90
CA TRP A 8 7.80 -6.86 0.36
C TRP A 8 8.56 -5.55 0.61
N LEU A 9 9.59 -5.59 1.45
CA LEU A 9 10.44 -4.43 1.75
C LEU A 9 11.69 -4.35 0.86
N ARG A 10 11.91 -5.35 -0.01
CA ARG A 10 13.07 -5.37 -0.91
C ARG A 10 12.96 -4.30 -2.00
N GLY A 11 14.12 -3.97 -2.58
CA GLY A 11 14.22 -3.01 -3.67
C GLY A 11 14.02 -1.55 -3.27
N CYS A 12 13.94 -1.23 -1.98
CA CYS A 12 13.97 0.14 -1.47
C CYS A 12 14.61 0.19 -0.07
N ARG A 13 14.81 1.41 0.46
CA ARG A 13 15.09 1.62 1.88
C ARG A 13 14.00 2.46 2.54
N LEU A 14 13.65 2.10 3.76
CA LEU A 14 12.72 2.86 4.57
C LEU A 14 13.51 3.72 5.56
N ARG A 15 13.23 5.02 5.60
CA ARG A 15 13.87 5.97 6.51
C ARG A 15 12.81 6.74 7.29
N GLU A 16 12.91 6.73 8.60
CA GLU A 16 12.11 7.63 9.43
C GLU A 16 12.46 9.09 9.12
N CYS A 17 11.44 9.94 9.06
CA CYS A 17 11.61 11.36 8.81
C CYS A 17 10.59 12.20 9.57
N TRP A 18 10.98 13.47 9.78
CA TRP A 18 10.11 14.52 10.28
C TRP A 18 10.06 15.63 9.24
N PHE A 19 8.87 16.19 9.05
CA PHE A 19 8.63 17.21 8.05
C PHE A 19 7.44 18.07 8.45
N GLU A 20 7.42 19.31 7.96
CA GLU A 20 6.31 20.24 8.12
C GLU A 20 5.72 20.52 6.73
N PRO A 21 4.50 20.03 6.41
CA PRO A 21 3.85 20.32 5.14
C PRO A 21 3.62 21.83 4.97
N THR A 22 3.85 22.34 3.77
CA THR A 22 3.62 23.77 3.46
C THR A 22 2.20 24.05 2.97
N PHE A 23 1.41 23.02 2.63
CA PHE A 23 0.04 23.14 2.14
C PHE A 23 -0.79 21.86 2.38
N HIS A 24 -2.10 21.93 2.13
CA HIS A 24 -3.11 20.88 2.37
C HIS A 24 -3.19 20.40 3.84
N LYS A 25 -3.41 19.10 4.04
CA LYS A 25 -3.55 18.48 5.35
C LYS A 25 -2.28 18.71 6.17
N HIS A 26 -2.47 18.99 7.46
CA HIS A 26 -1.38 19.17 8.42
C HIS A 26 -0.40 20.31 8.07
N ALA A 27 -0.81 21.30 7.27
CA ALA A 27 0.02 22.46 6.96
C ALA A 27 0.47 23.19 8.24
N GLY A 28 1.76 23.48 8.35
CA GLY A 28 2.36 24.12 9.54
C GLY A 28 2.45 23.21 10.79
N GLN A 29 2.19 21.90 10.65
CA GLN A 29 2.29 20.93 11.74
C GLN A 29 3.52 20.05 11.56
N LEU A 30 4.31 19.89 12.63
CA LEU A 30 5.39 18.90 12.66
C LEU A 30 4.80 17.49 12.56
N CYS A 31 5.03 16.86 11.42
CA CYS A 31 4.65 15.48 11.15
C CYS A 31 5.86 14.56 11.29
N SER A 32 5.60 13.30 11.63
CA SER A 32 6.56 12.21 11.49
C SER A 32 6.02 11.19 10.49
N GLY A 33 6.92 10.48 9.82
CA GLY A 33 6.54 9.48 8.84
C GLY A 33 7.73 8.67 8.37
N MET A 34 7.50 7.98 7.26
CA MET A 34 8.48 7.10 6.65
C MET A 34 8.67 7.48 5.19
N GLN A 35 9.91 7.81 4.82
CA GLN A 35 10.31 8.02 3.45
C GLN A 35 10.69 6.69 2.81
N ILE A 36 10.14 6.41 1.63
CA ILE A 36 10.54 5.30 0.77
C ILE A 36 11.66 5.80 -0.15
N HIS A 37 12.88 5.32 0.06
CA HIS A 37 14.05 5.66 -0.74
C HIS A 37 14.18 4.68 -1.90
N VAL A 38 14.05 5.22 -3.12
CA VAL A 38 14.16 4.51 -4.40
C VAL A 38 15.26 5.11 -5.25
N GLU A 39 16.45 5.24 -4.67
CA GLU A 39 17.62 5.82 -5.33
C GLU A 39 18.87 4.96 -5.12
N HIS A 40 19.86 5.14 -6.01
CA HIS A 40 21.19 4.53 -5.94
C HIS A 40 21.14 3.00 -5.77
N ASP A 41 22.12 2.42 -5.07
CA ASP A 41 22.30 0.97 -4.89
C ASP A 41 21.17 0.28 -4.10
N HIS A 42 20.27 1.05 -3.52
CA HIS A 42 19.17 0.55 -2.71
C HIS A 42 17.91 0.27 -3.53
N TYR A 43 17.83 0.86 -4.73
CA TYR A 43 16.71 0.67 -5.61
C TYR A 43 16.93 -0.53 -6.54
N GLN A 44 16.14 -1.57 -6.35
CA GLN A 44 16.12 -2.76 -7.22
C GLN A 44 14.71 -2.91 -7.75
N HIS A 45 14.46 -2.33 -8.93
CA HIS A 45 13.12 -2.17 -9.50
C HIS A 45 12.41 -3.51 -9.76
N ASP A 46 13.17 -4.57 -10.07
CA ASP A 46 12.70 -5.94 -10.25
C ASP A 46 12.14 -6.56 -8.95
N GLN A 47 12.62 -6.09 -7.81
CA GLN A 47 12.21 -6.55 -6.49
C GLN A 47 11.30 -5.55 -5.76
N PHE A 48 11.24 -4.30 -6.22
CA PHE A 48 10.46 -3.25 -5.57
C PHE A 48 8.97 -3.47 -5.80
N ARG A 49 8.22 -3.64 -4.70
CA ARG A 49 6.77 -3.88 -4.72
C ARG A 49 6.04 -2.74 -4.00
N PRO A 50 5.89 -1.56 -4.62
CA PRO A 50 5.38 -0.35 -3.95
C PRO A 50 3.96 -0.54 -3.40
N TRP A 51 3.07 -1.20 -4.16
CA TRP A 51 1.69 -1.45 -3.72
C TRP A 51 1.65 -2.36 -2.48
N HIS A 52 2.41 -3.46 -2.50
CA HIS A 52 2.55 -4.38 -1.37
C HIS A 52 3.17 -3.67 -0.14
N LEU A 53 4.18 -2.84 -0.34
CA LEU A 53 4.81 -2.06 0.73
C LEU A 53 3.80 -1.12 1.40
N GLN A 54 3.02 -0.38 0.62
CA GLN A 54 2.00 0.53 1.17
C GLN A 54 0.85 -0.24 1.84
N ALA A 55 0.42 -1.37 1.28
CA ALA A 55 -0.54 -2.28 1.92
C ALA A 55 -0.01 -2.74 3.29
N LEU A 56 1.27 -3.11 3.38
CA LEU A 56 1.91 -3.53 4.63
C LEU A 56 2.01 -2.39 5.64
N ALA A 57 2.22 -1.16 5.19
CA ALA A 57 2.22 0.02 6.06
C ALA A 57 0.83 0.26 6.66
N PHE A 58 -0.25 0.10 5.88
CA PHE A 58 -1.62 0.15 6.40
C PHE A 58 -1.89 -0.96 7.43
N LYS A 59 -1.53 -2.20 7.12
CA LYS A 59 -1.64 -3.34 8.04
C LYS A 59 -0.88 -3.11 9.35
N ALA A 60 0.36 -2.61 9.25
CA ALA A 60 1.18 -2.32 10.42
C ALA A 60 0.56 -1.20 11.27
N LEU A 61 0.06 -0.13 10.64
CA LEU A 61 -0.61 0.97 11.33
C LEU A 61 -1.90 0.49 12.02
N ARG A 62 -2.75 -0.27 11.32
CA ARG A 62 -3.96 -0.86 11.90
C ARG A 62 -3.65 -1.77 13.09
N LYS A 63 -2.57 -2.57 13.02
CA LYS A 63 -2.13 -3.41 14.13
C LYS A 63 -1.60 -2.60 15.33
N MET A 64 -0.91 -1.49 15.08
CA MET A 64 -0.32 -0.64 16.12
C MET A 64 -1.34 0.31 16.77
N GLN A 65 -2.31 0.79 15.99
CA GLN A 65 -3.34 1.73 16.42
C GLN A 65 -4.70 1.27 15.87
N PRO A 66 -5.35 0.27 16.49
CA PRO A 66 -6.62 -0.28 16.00
C PRO A 66 -7.72 0.75 15.84
N ASP A 67 -7.77 1.74 16.72
CA ASP A 67 -8.81 2.79 16.75
C ASP A 67 -8.50 3.98 15.81
N TYR A 68 -7.35 3.97 15.11
CA TYR A 68 -7.02 5.05 14.18
C TYR A 68 -7.96 5.03 12.97
N GLU A 69 -8.56 6.18 12.65
CA GLU A 69 -9.45 6.34 11.51
C GLU A 69 -8.65 6.33 10.18
N LEU A 70 -8.26 5.13 9.76
CA LEU A 70 -7.42 4.91 8.58
C LEU A 70 -8.15 5.16 7.27
N TRP A 71 -9.43 4.79 7.22
CA TRP A 71 -10.27 4.88 6.03
C TRP A 71 -11.17 6.09 6.14
N ARG A 72 -10.89 7.10 5.33
CA ARG A 72 -11.71 8.30 5.27
C ARG A 72 -13.00 7.99 4.51
N ASP A 73 -14.13 8.41 5.05
CA ASP A 73 -15.42 8.30 4.38
C ASP A 73 -15.86 9.65 3.81
N PHE A 74 -15.76 9.79 2.48
CA PHE A 74 -16.24 10.96 1.76
C PHE A 74 -16.49 10.61 0.28
N PRO A 75 -17.38 11.33 -0.42
CA PRO A 75 -17.56 11.17 -1.87
C PRO A 75 -16.25 11.36 -2.64
N TYR A 76 -15.86 10.37 -3.44
CA TYR A 76 -14.61 10.37 -4.17
C TYR A 76 -14.85 10.06 -5.65
N GLU A 77 -14.33 10.90 -6.56
CA GLU A 77 -14.44 10.71 -8.02
C GLU A 77 -15.86 10.32 -8.50
N TYR A 78 -16.89 10.98 -7.97
CA TYR A 78 -18.31 10.75 -8.29
C TYR A 78 -18.92 9.43 -7.76
N GLU A 79 -18.14 8.60 -7.07
CA GLU A 79 -18.65 7.42 -6.39
C GLU A 79 -19.25 7.81 -5.03
N LEU A 80 -20.54 7.49 -4.85
CA LEU A 80 -21.29 7.72 -3.62
C LEU A 80 -21.47 6.40 -2.86
N GLY A 81 -21.25 6.42 -1.55
CA GLY A 81 -21.46 5.25 -0.68
C GLY A 81 -20.37 4.17 -0.76
N LYS A 82 -19.24 4.46 -1.42
CA LYS A 82 -18.04 3.63 -1.40
C LYS A 82 -16.91 4.39 -0.73
N LEU A 83 -16.09 3.67 0.03
CA LEU A 83 -14.88 4.26 0.58
C LEU A 83 -13.88 4.55 -0.55
N PRO A 84 -13.20 5.71 -0.55
CA PRO A 84 -12.19 6.08 -1.54
C PRO A 84 -11.11 4.99 -1.75
N ILE A 85 -10.70 4.30 -0.68
CA ILE A 85 -9.69 3.23 -0.76
C ILE A 85 -10.19 2.04 -1.60
N ASP A 86 -11.48 1.72 -1.52
CA ASP A 86 -12.10 0.62 -2.26
C ASP A 86 -12.28 1.02 -3.74
N VAL A 87 -12.56 2.30 -4.00
CA VAL A 87 -12.61 2.84 -5.37
C VAL A 87 -11.22 2.80 -6.03
N ILE A 88 -10.18 3.28 -5.33
CA ILE A 88 -8.81 3.31 -5.84
C ILE A 88 -8.26 1.89 -6.10
N ASN A 89 -8.57 0.92 -5.23
CA ASN A 89 -8.13 -0.47 -5.41
C ASN A 89 -9.08 -1.32 -6.25
N GLY A 90 -10.21 -0.77 -6.70
CA GLY A 90 -11.23 -1.48 -7.47
C GLY A 90 -12.00 -2.56 -6.69
N SER A 91 -11.76 -2.73 -5.39
CA SER A 91 -12.43 -3.71 -4.53
C SER A 91 -12.21 -3.41 -3.05
N PRO A 92 -13.04 -3.95 -2.14
CA PRO A 92 -12.82 -3.86 -0.70
C PRO A 92 -11.74 -4.82 -0.18
N LEU A 93 -11.21 -5.74 -1.01
CA LEU A 93 -10.36 -6.85 -0.56
C LEU A 93 -9.09 -6.38 0.18
N LEU A 94 -8.44 -5.31 -0.31
CA LEU A 94 -7.28 -4.76 0.38
C LEU A 94 -7.65 -4.23 1.77
N ARG A 95 -8.74 -3.47 1.86
CA ARG A 95 -9.20 -2.89 3.12
C ARG A 95 -9.58 -3.98 4.12
N GLU A 96 -10.35 -4.96 3.68
CA GLU A 96 -10.75 -6.12 4.49
C GLU A 96 -9.53 -6.91 4.98
N TRP A 97 -8.54 -7.14 4.11
CA TRP A 97 -7.27 -7.76 4.50
C TRP A 97 -6.48 -6.92 5.52
N VAL A 98 -6.49 -5.58 5.40
CA VAL A 98 -5.83 -4.70 6.38
C VAL A 98 -6.54 -4.76 7.73
N ASP A 99 -7.87 -4.74 7.73
CA ASP A 99 -8.68 -4.67 8.96
C ASP A 99 -8.80 -6.02 9.68
N ASP A 100 -8.65 -7.16 8.99
CA ASP A 100 -8.60 -8.47 9.61
C ASP A 100 -7.29 -8.68 10.39
N HIS A 101 -7.32 -8.77 11.71
CA HIS A 101 -6.10 -8.96 12.51
C HIS A 101 -5.33 -10.27 12.26
N GLU A 102 -6.00 -11.33 11.80
CA GLU A 102 -5.40 -12.65 11.59
C GLU A 102 -4.84 -12.82 10.19
N ALA A 103 -5.30 -12.02 9.23
CA ALA A 103 -4.82 -12.11 7.86
C ALA A 103 -3.32 -11.81 7.76
N MET A 104 -2.60 -12.68 7.07
CA MET A 104 -1.16 -12.62 6.84
C MET A 104 -0.85 -12.09 5.44
N ALA A 105 0.39 -11.66 5.23
CA ALA A 105 0.84 -11.17 3.92
C ALA A 105 0.61 -12.19 2.78
N GLY A 106 0.80 -13.47 3.06
CA GLY A 106 0.55 -14.56 2.10
C GLY A 106 -0.90 -14.61 1.61
N ASP A 107 -1.87 -14.22 2.43
CA ASP A 107 -3.29 -14.22 2.04
C ASP A 107 -3.57 -13.17 0.97
N LEU A 108 -3.02 -11.95 1.13
CA LEU A 108 -3.15 -10.91 0.11
C LEU A 108 -2.43 -11.29 -1.19
N SER A 109 -1.23 -11.88 -1.10
CA SER A 109 -0.53 -12.39 -2.27
C SER A 109 -1.31 -13.49 -2.99
N ALA A 110 -1.98 -14.38 -2.25
CA ALA A 110 -2.82 -15.41 -2.85
C ALA A 110 -4.05 -14.82 -3.55
N LEU A 111 -4.67 -13.80 -2.96
CA LEU A 111 -5.80 -13.08 -3.57
C LEU A 111 -5.40 -12.42 -4.88
N THR A 112 -4.22 -11.77 -4.95
CA THR A 112 -3.81 -11.03 -6.16
C THR A 112 -3.18 -11.93 -7.23
N ALA A 113 -2.57 -13.06 -6.85
CA ALA A 113 -1.83 -13.91 -7.78
C ALA A 113 -2.69 -14.45 -8.94
N VAL A 114 -3.98 -14.71 -8.71
CA VAL A 114 -4.90 -15.21 -9.74
C VAL A 114 -5.11 -14.15 -10.83
N ASP A 115 -5.47 -12.94 -10.43
CA ASP A 115 -5.72 -11.84 -11.36
C ASP A 115 -4.43 -11.36 -12.02
N GLU A 116 -3.31 -11.35 -11.30
CA GLU A 116 -1.99 -11.03 -11.87
C GLU A 116 -1.59 -12.04 -12.96
N ALA A 117 -1.82 -13.33 -12.73
CA ALA A 117 -1.53 -14.38 -13.72
C ALA A 117 -2.45 -14.26 -14.93
N SER A 118 -3.76 -14.11 -14.71
CA SER A 118 -4.74 -13.91 -15.78
C SER A 118 -4.44 -12.66 -16.61
N TRP A 119 -4.04 -11.57 -15.96
CA TRP A 119 -3.68 -10.32 -16.63
C TRP A 119 -2.43 -10.50 -17.50
N ARG A 120 -1.39 -11.15 -16.97
CA ARG A 120 -0.16 -11.42 -17.73
C ARG A 120 -0.42 -12.25 -18.98
N GLU A 121 -1.27 -13.27 -18.89
CA GLU A 121 -1.70 -14.08 -20.04
C GLU A 121 -2.49 -13.23 -21.04
N THR A 122 -3.47 -12.45 -20.55
CA THR A 122 -4.33 -11.61 -21.39
C THR A 122 -3.53 -10.56 -22.17
N ILE A 123 -2.50 -9.98 -21.57
CA ILE A 123 -1.70 -8.94 -22.24
C ILE A 123 -0.61 -9.49 -23.16
N GLN A 124 -0.34 -10.80 -23.12
CA GLN A 124 0.84 -11.39 -23.76
C GLN A 124 0.93 -11.10 -25.26
N GLU A 125 -0.19 -11.16 -25.97
CA GLU A 125 -0.24 -10.89 -27.42
C GLU A 125 -0.03 -9.39 -27.77
N TYR A 126 -0.16 -8.51 -26.78
CA TYR A 126 -0.02 -7.06 -26.94
C TYR A 126 1.34 -6.52 -26.46
N LEU A 127 2.19 -7.36 -25.88
CA LEU A 127 3.52 -6.95 -25.41
C LEU A 127 4.47 -6.74 -26.59
N LEU A 128 5.13 -5.57 -26.60
CA LEU A 128 6.16 -5.23 -27.60
C LEU A 128 7.59 -5.37 -27.04
N TYR A 129 7.73 -5.54 -25.73
CA TYR A 129 8.98 -5.69 -24.98
C TYR A 129 8.76 -6.49 -23.70
#